data_AF-A0A933SXD0-F1
#
_entry.id   AF-A0A933SXD0-F1
#
_cell.length_a   1.000
_cell.length_b   1.000
_cell.length_c   1.000
_cell.angle_alpha   90.00
_cell.angle_beta   90.00
_cell.angle_gamma   90.00
#
_symmetry.space_group_name_H-M   'P 1'
#
loop_
_entity.id
_entity.type
_entity.pdbx_description
1 polymer ?
#
loop_
_entity_poly.entity_id
_entity_poly.type
_entity_poly.pdbx_seq_one_letter_code
_entity_poly.pdbx_strand_id
1 'polypeptide(L)'
;MITKRILLGFQLLVIGLIVLYSAVPSYSAEAGAGRITELSGKVLYREKPNVAYQDAKKNLEMQKGFWIKTGADGWAVLTLIDQSKLTLSNNTEIELTDLVIGKKKKTGIFSIAGGKLRASVVKLAGEEVDYKVKSPTATAGIKGTEFLLMTQGLANVLFGNEGTVEVSGDTSASKPLTVDTMVQNTRGITPADPVKIEPETPLSAAKKNFEEVTAAAPPKDWEVSNNLPNIIARWNINYGHYLADTGKYEDALYVFQIALDLTTLPEIRSDARLERGAVYARFLNHPETALAEYLLVLEEYPKVSQRETALFLSGMTLYQLGFNEQAKEKLLQYKNEYTSGKHLSNVETILGVLNK
;
A
#
# COMPACT_ATOMS: atom_id res chain seq x y z
N MET A 1 -20.30 -82.58 -18.30
CA MET A 1 -19.99 -81.31 -19.00
C MET A 1 -20.60 -80.06 -18.36
N ILE A 2 -21.45 -80.19 -17.33
CA ILE A 2 -22.21 -79.06 -16.73
C ILE A 2 -21.48 -78.41 -15.54
N THR A 3 -20.62 -79.15 -14.83
CA THR A 3 -19.94 -78.67 -13.60
C THR A 3 -18.76 -77.72 -13.83
N LYS A 4 -18.08 -77.76 -15.00
CA LYS A 4 -16.97 -76.82 -15.30
C LYS A 4 -17.42 -75.41 -15.71
N ARG A 5 -18.66 -75.24 -16.18
CA ARG A 5 -19.18 -73.93 -16.63
C ARG A 5 -19.62 -73.01 -15.48
N ILE A 6 -20.04 -73.58 -14.35
CA ILE A 6 -20.52 -72.80 -13.18
C ILE A 6 -19.33 -72.24 -12.37
N LEU A 7 -18.20 -72.97 -12.31
CA LEU A 7 -17.01 -72.52 -11.59
C LEU A 7 -16.27 -71.35 -12.27
N LEU A 8 -16.26 -71.31 -13.61
CA LEU A 8 -15.66 -70.20 -14.38
C LEU A 8 -16.47 -68.90 -14.25
N GLY A 9 -17.80 -69.00 -14.17
CA GLY A 9 -18.68 -67.84 -13.98
C GLY A 9 -18.50 -67.18 -12.61
N PHE A 10 -18.25 -67.97 -11.57
CA PHE A 10 -18.01 -67.47 -10.22
C PHE A 10 -16.61 -66.81 -10.08
N GLN A 11 -15.59 -67.33 -10.75
CA GLN A 11 -14.25 -66.69 -10.78
C GLN A 11 -14.24 -65.37 -11.56
N LEU A 12 -14.98 -65.27 -12.67
CA LEU A 12 -15.11 -64.02 -13.44
C LEU A 12 -15.92 -62.95 -12.69
N LEU A 13 -16.92 -63.34 -11.89
CA LEU A 13 -17.71 -62.41 -11.07
C LEU A 13 -16.89 -61.85 -9.89
N VAL A 14 -16.04 -62.67 -9.26
CA VAL A 14 -15.17 -62.24 -8.14
C VAL A 14 -14.02 -61.35 -8.63
N ILE A 15 -13.45 -61.62 -9.81
CA ILE A 15 -12.42 -60.76 -10.41
C ILE A 15 -13.01 -59.42 -10.88
N GLY A 16 -14.24 -59.42 -11.41
CA GLY A 16 -14.96 -58.18 -11.74
C GLY A 16 -15.29 -57.32 -10.52
N LEU A 17 -15.57 -57.94 -9.36
CA LEU A 17 -15.85 -57.22 -8.11
C LEU A 17 -14.58 -56.67 -7.45
N ILE A 18 -13.43 -57.32 -7.61
CA ILE A 18 -12.14 -56.87 -7.07
C ILE A 18 -11.56 -55.71 -7.90
N VAL A 19 -11.77 -55.70 -9.22
CA VAL A 19 -11.30 -54.61 -10.10
C VAL A 19 -12.16 -53.33 -9.95
N LEU A 20 -13.40 -53.44 -9.49
CA LEU A 20 -14.27 -52.28 -9.21
C LEU A 20 -13.92 -51.55 -7.89
N TYR A 21 -13.12 -52.17 -7.01
CA TYR A 21 -12.76 -51.59 -5.71
C TYR A 21 -11.44 -50.78 -5.74
N SER A 22 -10.68 -50.83 -6.84
CA SER A 22 -9.38 -50.16 -6.96
C SER A 22 -9.43 -48.76 -7.61
N ALA A 23 -10.61 -48.25 -7.95
CA ALA A 23 -10.79 -46.89 -8.48
C ALA A 23 -11.30 -45.93 -7.39
N VAL A 24 -10.67 -45.94 -6.21
CA VAL A 24 -10.78 -44.78 -5.32
C VAL A 24 -9.89 -43.69 -5.92
N PRO A 25 -10.44 -42.57 -6.43
CA PRO A 25 -9.61 -41.43 -6.79
C PRO A 25 -8.82 -41.07 -5.55
N SER A 26 -7.50 -41.20 -5.64
CA SER A 26 -6.59 -40.68 -4.64
C SER A 26 -6.75 -39.16 -4.70
N TYR A 27 -7.67 -38.63 -3.91
CA TYR A 27 -7.69 -37.21 -3.57
C TYR A 27 -6.37 -36.97 -2.84
N SER A 28 -5.35 -36.56 -3.59
CA SER A 28 -4.23 -35.88 -2.98
C SER A 28 -4.83 -34.65 -2.35
N ALA A 29 -4.99 -34.67 -1.02
CA ALA A 29 -5.27 -33.46 -0.27
C ALA A 29 -4.17 -32.47 -0.68
N GLU A 30 -4.55 -31.44 -1.43
CA GLU A 30 -3.63 -30.37 -1.76
C GLU A 30 -3.09 -29.82 -0.45
N ALA A 31 -1.76 -29.80 -0.29
CA ALA A 31 -1.16 -29.34 0.95
C ALA A 31 -1.67 -27.91 1.21
N GLY A 32 -2.25 -27.66 2.38
CA GLY A 32 -2.79 -26.35 2.73
C GLY A 32 -1.73 -25.26 2.57
N ALA A 33 -2.15 -24.02 2.36
CA ALA A 33 -1.24 -22.87 2.29
C ALA A 33 -0.73 -22.46 3.68
N GLY A 34 -1.46 -22.82 4.75
CA GLY A 34 -1.10 -22.49 6.12
C GLY A 34 -2.30 -22.54 7.06
N ARG A 35 -2.24 -21.80 8.16
CA ARG A 35 -3.36 -21.60 9.08
C ARG A 35 -3.32 -20.23 9.77
N ILE A 36 -4.47 -19.78 10.25
CA ILE A 36 -4.56 -18.63 11.16
C ILE A 36 -4.19 -19.08 12.57
N THR A 37 -2.98 -18.75 13.03
CA THR A 37 -2.47 -19.20 14.34
C THR A 37 -2.92 -18.31 15.50
N GLU A 38 -3.05 -17.01 15.25
CA GLU A 38 -3.53 -16.05 16.24
C GLU A 38 -4.48 -15.06 15.56
N LEU A 39 -5.51 -14.61 16.27
CA LEU A 39 -6.40 -13.57 15.80
C LEU A 39 -6.99 -12.79 16.98
N SER A 40 -7.37 -11.54 16.71
CA SER A 40 -8.07 -10.66 17.64
C SER A 40 -9.02 -9.74 16.87
N GLY A 41 -10.11 -9.30 17.51
CA GLY A 41 -11.14 -8.48 16.88
C GLY A 41 -11.81 -9.15 15.69
N LYS A 42 -12.32 -8.34 14.75
CA LYS A 42 -13.00 -8.87 13.56
C LYS A 42 -12.00 -9.40 12.54
N VAL A 43 -12.01 -10.71 12.32
CA VAL A 43 -11.26 -11.38 11.24
C VAL A 43 -12.21 -12.23 10.41
N LEU A 44 -12.16 -12.04 9.10
CA LEU A 44 -13.03 -12.65 8.12
C LEU A 44 -12.20 -13.41 7.09
N TYR A 45 -12.79 -14.41 6.45
CA TYR A 45 -12.21 -15.05 5.28
C TYR A 45 -13.26 -15.37 4.21
N ARG A 46 -12.80 -15.57 2.98
CA ARG A 46 -13.57 -16.23 1.91
C ARG A 46 -12.64 -17.15 1.14
N GLU A 47 -13.19 -18.22 0.60
CA GLU A 47 -12.39 -19.29 -0.03
C GLU A 47 -12.02 -18.98 -1.50
N LYS A 48 -12.80 -18.13 -2.14
CA LYS A 48 -12.63 -17.75 -3.55
C LYS A 48 -13.25 -16.38 -3.84
N PRO A 49 -12.91 -15.73 -4.97
CA PRO A 49 -13.53 -14.48 -5.38
C PRO A 49 -15.05 -14.58 -5.48
N ASN A 50 -15.74 -13.46 -5.28
CA ASN A 50 -17.19 -13.33 -5.42
C ASN A 50 -18.04 -14.22 -4.48
N VAL A 51 -17.45 -14.74 -3.41
CA VAL A 51 -18.18 -15.36 -2.30
C VAL A 51 -18.17 -14.41 -1.10
N ALA A 52 -19.25 -14.45 -0.32
CA ALA A 52 -19.38 -13.66 0.90
C ALA A 52 -18.29 -14.00 1.92
N TYR A 53 -17.82 -12.99 2.64
CA TYR A 53 -16.93 -13.18 3.77
C TYR A 53 -17.66 -13.84 4.94
N GLN A 54 -16.98 -14.75 5.63
CA GLN A 54 -17.45 -15.42 6.84
C GLN A 54 -16.42 -15.27 7.96
N ASP A 55 -16.85 -15.47 9.22
CA ASP A 55 -15.98 -15.30 10.38
C ASP A 55 -14.84 -16.33 10.40
N ALA A 56 -13.62 -15.85 10.52
CA ALA A 56 -12.45 -16.68 10.72
C ALA A 56 -12.35 -17.12 12.19
N LYS A 57 -11.74 -18.28 12.42
CA LYS A 57 -11.47 -18.82 13.76
C LYS A 57 -10.00 -19.21 13.88
N LYS A 58 -9.50 -19.22 15.11
CA LYS A 58 -8.14 -19.71 15.40
C LYS A 58 -8.01 -21.16 14.91
N ASN A 59 -6.86 -21.47 14.33
CA ASN A 59 -6.53 -22.73 13.65
C ASN A 59 -7.32 -23.01 12.35
N LEU A 60 -8.02 -22.02 11.78
CA LEU A 60 -8.56 -22.17 10.43
C LEU A 60 -7.42 -22.50 9.46
N GLU A 61 -7.51 -23.65 8.80
CA GLU A 61 -6.61 -24.04 7.72
C GLU A 61 -6.94 -23.22 6.47
N MET A 62 -5.92 -22.65 5.85
CA MET A 62 -6.05 -21.81 4.68
C MET A 62 -5.55 -22.58 3.46
N GLN A 63 -6.23 -22.41 2.34
CA GLN A 63 -5.79 -22.91 1.05
C GLN A 63 -5.38 -21.77 0.12
N LYS A 64 -4.73 -22.14 -0.97
CA LYS A 64 -4.52 -21.23 -2.10
C LYS A 64 -5.86 -20.66 -2.56
N GLY A 65 -5.87 -19.37 -2.87
CA GLY A 65 -7.07 -18.63 -3.28
C GLY A 65 -7.92 -18.08 -2.12
N PHE A 66 -7.58 -18.41 -0.86
CA PHE A 66 -8.27 -17.84 0.29
C PHE A 66 -7.93 -16.35 0.44
N TRP A 67 -8.94 -15.57 0.77
CA TRP A 67 -8.81 -14.18 1.15
C TRP A 67 -9.04 -14.04 2.64
N ILE A 68 -8.15 -13.34 3.33
CA ILE A 68 -8.27 -13.01 4.74
C ILE A 68 -8.41 -11.50 4.88
N LYS A 69 -9.36 -11.06 5.71
CA LYS A 69 -9.68 -9.66 5.94
C LYS A 69 -9.78 -9.34 7.42
N THR A 70 -9.09 -8.31 7.87
CA THR A 70 -9.20 -7.75 9.23
C THR A 70 -10.06 -6.48 9.21
N GLY A 71 -10.94 -6.33 10.21
CA GLY A 71 -11.74 -5.13 10.43
C GLY A 71 -10.95 -4.01 11.11
N ALA A 72 -11.65 -2.95 11.54
CA ALA A 72 -11.04 -1.79 12.20
C ALA A 72 -10.37 -2.10 13.54
N ASP A 73 -10.83 -3.15 14.22
CA ASP A 73 -10.26 -3.71 15.45
C ASP A 73 -9.53 -5.06 15.23
N GLY A 74 -9.43 -5.49 13.96
CA GLY A 74 -9.00 -6.82 13.59
C GLY A 74 -7.48 -6.97 13.51
N TRP A 75 -6.99 -8.14 13.88
CA TRP A 75 -5.58 -8.50 13.79
C TRP A 75 -5.45 -10.01 13.58
N ALA A 76 -4.50 -10.45 12.77
CA ALA A 76 -4.30 -11.89 12.53
C ALA A 76 -2.84 -12.24 12.23
N VAL A 77 -2.40 -13.41 12.69
CA VAL A 77 -1.14 -14.03 12.27
C VAL A 77 -1.45 -15.25 11.43
N LEU A 78 -1.06 -15.19 10.17
CA LEU A 78 -1.11 -16.30 9.23
C LEU A 78 0.24 -17.01 9.28
N THR A 79 0.27 -18.25 9.74
CA THR A 79 1.47 -19.08 9.67
C THR A 79 1.33 -20.00 8.46
N LEU A 80 2.25 -19.84 7.50
CA LEU A 80 2.32 -20.65 6.29
C LEU A 80 2.90 -22.03 6.61
N ILE A 81 2.73 -22.98 5.69
CA ILE A 81 3.21 -24.37 5.88
C ILE A 81 4.73 -24.52 6.04
N ASP A 82 5.50 -23.54 5.61
CA ASP A 82 6.97 -23.48 5.80
C ASP A 82 7.39 -22.74 7.08
N GLN A 83 6.42 -22.42 7.95
CA GLN A 83 6.57 -21.63 9.17
C GLN A 83 6.84 -20.13 8.97
N SER A 84 6.85 -19.64 7.72
CA SER A 84 6.83 -18.20 7.45
C SER A 84 5.54 -17.57 7.98
N LYS A 85 5.60 -16.29 8.37
CA LYS A 85 4.47 -15.59 8.98
C LYS A 85 4.10 -14.33 8.21
N LEU A 86 2.79 -14.13 8.04
CA LEU A 86 2.19 -12.89 7.57
C LEU A 86 1.32 -12.34 8.72
N THR A 87 1.74 -11.25 9.34
CA THR A 87 0.98 -10.60 10.42
C THR A 87 0.22 -9.41 9.86
N LEU A 88 -1.10 -9.45 9.95
CA LEU A 88 -2.03 -8.45 9.43
C LEU A 88 -2.50 -7.53 10.55
N SER A 89 -2.32 -6.23 10.38
CA SER A 89 -2.94 -5.20 11.23
C SER A 89 -4.40 -4.99 10.84
N ASN A 90 -5.11 -4.11 11.53
CA ASN A 90 -6.46 -3.67 11.18
C ASN A 90 -6.58 -3.14 9.74
N ASN A 91 -7.79 -3.25 9.18
CA ASN A 91 -8.16 -2.81 7.83
C ASN A 91 -7.27 -3.40 6.73
N THR A 92 -6.92 -4.69 6.83
CA THR A 92 -6.05 -5.38 5.88
C THR A 92 -6.81 -6.47 5.16
N GLU A 93 -6.64 -6.55 3.84
CA GLU A 93 -7.24 -7.59 3.00
C GLU A 93 -6.16 -8.20 2.10
N ILE A 94 -5.92 -9.50 2.25
CA ILE A 94 -4.87 -10.25 1.56
C ILE A 94 -5.42 -11.56 0.99
N GLU A 95 -4.97 -11.92 -0.21
CA GLU A 95 -5.20 -13.21 -0.85
C GLU A 95 -3.92 -14.05 -0.80
N LEU A 96 -4.05 -15.32 -0.41
CA LEU A 96 -3.01 -16.33 -0.57
C LEU A 96 -3.05 -16.86 -2.01
N THR A 97 -2.56 -16.06 -2.96
CA THR A 97 -2.71 -16.33 -4.40
C THR A 97 -2.00 -17.61 -4.84
N ASP A 98 -0.79 -17.87 -4.34
CA ASP A 98 -0.06 -19.12 -4.64
C ASP A 98 0.96 -19.46 -3.55
N LEU A 99 1.23 -20.74 -3.34
CA LEU A 99 2.30 -21.22 -2.47
C LEU A 99 2.73 -22.63 -2.87
N VAL A 100 4.03 -22.79 -3.15
CA VAL A 100 4.64 -24.07 -3.49
C VAL A 100 5.92 -24.24 -2.68
N ILE A 101 5.95 -25.29 -1.86
CA ILE A 101 7.08 -25.65 -1.02
C ILE A 101 7.73 -26.92 -1.56
N GLY A 102 8.86 -26.76 -2.26
CA GLY A 102 9.71 -27.87 -2.68
C GLY A 102 10.84 -28.14 -1.69
N LYS A 103 11.62 -29.21 -1.92
CA LYS A 103 12.74 -29.62 -1.04
C LYS A 103 13.84 -28.57 -0.86
N LYS A 104 14.07 -27.72 -1.87
CA LYS A 104 15.14 -26.70 -1.89
C LYS A 104 14.68 -25.34 -2.41
N LYS A 105 13.44 -25.25 -2.89
CA LYS A 105 12.90 -24.03 -3.50
C LYS A 105 11.49 -23.79 -3.00
N LYS A 106 11.24 -22.57 -2.55
CA LYS A 106 9.95 -22.09 -2.06
C LYS A 106 9.52 -20.93 -2.94
N THR A 107 8.30 -20.99 -3.48
CA THR A 107 7.71 -19.91 -4.27
C THR A 107 6.35 -19.55 -3.72
N GLY A 108 6.03 -18.27 -3.62
CA GLY A 108 4.77 -17.81 -3.04
C GLY A 108 4.34 -16.47 -3.61
N ILE A 109 3.04 -16.29 -3.81
CA ILE A 109 2.44 -15.03 -4.24
C ILE A 109 1.31 -14.70 -3.27
N PHE A 110 1.39 -13.52 -2.67
CA PHE A 110 0.38 -13.00 -1.75
C PHE A 110 -0.08 -11.64 -2.27
N SER A 111 -1.37 -11.48 -2.54
CA SER A 111 -1.90 -10.24 -3.10
C SER A 111 -2.59 -9.44 -2.01
N ILE A 112 -2.06 -8.27 -1.65
CA ILE A 112 -2.66 -7.35 -0.68
C ILE A 112 -3.48 -6.30 -1.44
N ALA A 113 -4.77 -6.18 -1.12
CA ALA A 113 -5.63 -5.16 -1.69
C ALA A 113 -5.43 -3.79 -0.99
N GLY A 114 -5.14 -3.83 0.31
CA GLY A 114 -4.88 -2.68 1.16
C GLY A 114 -4.63 -3.11 2.61
N GLY A 115 -4.09 -2.20 3.42
CA GLY A 115 -3.82 -2.42 4.84
C GLY A 115 -2.33 -2.50 5.17
N LYS A 116 -2.00 -3.19 6.26
CA LYS A 116 -0.63 -3.26 6.79
C LYS A 116 -0.25 -4.70 7.13
N LEU A 117 0.92 -5.08 6.65
CA LEU A 117 1.47 -6.42 6.72
C LEU A 117 2.90 -6.37 7.26
N ARG A 118 3.23 -7.28 8.20
CA ARG A 118 4.61 -7.73 8.42
C ARG A 118 4.76 -9.12 7.82
N ALA A 119 5.73 -9.29 6.94
CA ALA A 119 6.08 -10.60 6.38
C ALA A 119 7.44 -11.04 6.93
N SER A 120 7.46 -12.16 7.65
CA SER A 120 8.67 -12.77 8.22
C SER A 120 8.89 -14.12 7.55
N VAL A 121 9.84 -14.19 6.61
CA VAL A 121 10.04 -15.37 5.75
C VAL A 121 11.16 -16.26 6.25
N VAL A 122 10.85 -17.55 6.45
CA VAL A 122 11.80 -18.57 6.90
C VAL A 122 12.61 -19.10 5.71
N LYS A 123 13.92 -18.85 5.76
CA LYS A 123 14.90 -19.35 4.79
C LYS A 123 15.97 -20.17 5.48
N LEU A 124 16.04 -21.47 5.19
CA LEU A 124 17.09 -22.35 5.70
C LEU A 124 18.32 -22.32 4.78
N ALA A 125 19.47 -22.75 5.31
CA ALA A 125 20.71 -22.82 4.54
C ALA A 125 20.54 -23.74 3.32
N GLY A 126 20.90 -23.23 2.14
CA GLY A 126 20.78 -23.96 0.87
C GLY A 126 19.40 -23.93 0.21
N GLU A 127 18.43 -23.22 0.80
CA GLU A 127 17.12 -22.97 0.17
C GLU A 127 17.11 -21.71 -0.70
N GLU A 128 16.42 -21.80 -1.82
CA GLU A 128 16.01 -20.67 -2.65
C GLU A 128 14.58 -20.24 -2.28
N VAL A 129 14.38 -18.95 -2.04
CA VAL A 129 13.07 -18.36 -1.72
C VAL A 129 12.76 -17.30 -2.76
N ASP A 130 11.59 -17.43 -3.41
CA ASP A 130 11.00 -16.45 -4.33
C ASP A 130 9.56 -16.17 -3.90
N TYR A 131 9.41 -15.45 -2.79
CA TYR A 131 8.11 -14.98 -2.32
C TYR A 131 7.84 -13.58 -2.85
N LYS A 132 6.58 -13.29 -3.19
CA LYS A 132 6.15 -11.99 -3.71
C LYS A 132 4.94 -11.53 -2.95
N VAL A 133 4.99 -10.31 -2.42
CA VAL A 133 3.78 -9.60 -2.01
C VAL A 133 3.43 -8.59 -3.09
N LYS A 134 2.24 -8.70 -3.65
CA LYS A 134 1.74 -7.83 -4.73
C LYS A 134 0.65 -6.93 -4.19
N SER A 135 0.82 -5.62 -4.38
CA SER A 135 -0.26 -4.66 -4.23
C SER A 135 -0.81 -4.28 -5.62
N PRO A 136 -1.84 -3.42 -5.72
CA PRO A 136 -2.33 -2.95 -7.01
C PRO A 136 -1.27 -2.24 -7.86
N THR A 137 -0.20 -1.74 -7.25
CA THR A 137 0.78 -0.86 -7.90
C THR A 137 2.23 -1.25 -7.61
N ALA A 138 2.48 -2.34 -6.88
CA ALA A 138 3.84 -2.77 -6.53
C ALA A 138 3.97 -4.27 -6.41
N THR A 139 5.18 -4.77 -6.64
CA THR A 139 5.61 -6.12 -6.26
C THR A 139 6.84 -6.01 -5.36
N ALA A 140 6.76 -6.60 -4.17
CA ALA A 140 7.87 -6.80 -3.26
C ALA A 140 8.37 -8.26 -3.37
N GLY A 141 9.52 -8.46 -4.03
CA GLY A 141 10.18 -9.75 -4.20
C GLY A 141 11.14 -10.06 -3.06
N ILE A 142 10.81 -11.08 -2.28
CA ILE A 142 11.47 -11.45 -1.03
C ILE A 142 12.40 -12.63 -1.32
N LYS A 143 13.71 -12.39 -1.22
CA LYS A 143 14.75 -13.41 -1.40
C LYS A 143 15.22 -14.02 -0.08
N GLY A 144 14.63 -13.57 1.02
CA GLY A 144 14.90 -13.92 2.41
C GLY A 144 14.71 -12.68 3.28
N THR A 145 14.24 -12.93 4.51
CA THR A 145 14.11 -12.04 5.69
C THR A 145 12.78 -11.25 5.84
N GLU A 146 12.72 -10.41 6.89
CA GLU A 146 11.53 -9.68 7.34
C GLU A 146 11.43 -8.24 6.78
N PHE A 147 10.22 -7.84 6.40
CA PHE A 147 9.89 -6.46 6.06
C PHE A 147 8.45 -6.11 6.44
N LEU A 148 8.16 -4.81 6.45
CA LEU A 148 6.83 -4.24 6.66
C LEU A 148 6.33 -3.63 5.36
N LEU A 149 5.04 -3.79 5.06
CA LEU A 149 4.37 -3.22 3.89
C LEU A 149 3.03 -2.63 4.29
N MET A 150 2.83 -1.35 4.01
CA MET A 150 1.52 -0.70 4.02
C MET A 150 1.11 -0.38 2.60
N THR A 151 -0.10 -0.77 2.23
CA THR A 151 -0.76 -0.41 0.97
C THR A 151 -1.99 0.42 1.31
N GLN A 152 -2.05 1.65 0.81
CA GLN A 152 -3.14 2.58 1.04
C GLN A 152 -3.45 3.32 -0.27
N GLY A 153 -4.65 3.12 -0.80
CA GLY A 153 -4.99 3.62 -2.14
C GLY A 153 -4.04 3.05 -3.18
N LEU A 154 -3.35 3.94 -3.90
CA LEU A 154 -2.35 3.57 -4.91
C LEU A 154 -0.92 3.54 -4.35
N ALA A 155 -0.71 4.01 -3.12
CA ALA A 155 0.61 4.15 -2.52
C ALA A 155 0.99 2.90 -1.71
N ASN A 156 2.28 2.58 -1.75
CA ASN A 156 2.90 1.57 -0.92
C ASN A 156 4.07 2.16 -0.14
N VAL A 157 4.21 1.76 1.12
CA VAL A 157 5.33 2.10 1.98
C VAL A 157 5.91 0.83 2.54
N LEU A 158 7.21 0.61 2.32
CA LEU A 158 7.94 -0.55 2.78
C LEU A 158 9.08 -0.16 3.69
N PHE A 159 9.25 -0.90 4.78
CA PHE A 159 10.35 -0.77 5.73
C PHE A 159 11.13 -2.08 5.79
N GLY A 160 12.45 -2.02 5.63
CA GLY A 160 13.33 -3.17 5.74
C GLY A 160 13.75 -3.43 7.18
N ASN A 161 13.58 -4.66 7.67
CA ASN A 161 13.97 -5.06 9.02
C ASN A 161 15.21 -5.95 9.02
N GLU A 162 15.29 -6.88 8.08
CA GLU A 162 16.44 -7.76 7.90
C GLU A 162 16.62 -7.98 6.39
N GLY A 163 17.79 -8.43 5.93
CA GLY A 163 18.05 -8.87 4.55
C GLY A 163 17.72 -7.85 3.45
N THR A 164 17.22 -8.34 2.32
CA THR A 164 16.98 -7.51 1.13
C THR A 164 15.73 -7.95 0.37
N VAL A 165 14.88 -6.98 0.06
CA VAL A 165 13.68 -7.14 -0.75
C VAL A 165 13.82 -6.29 -2.00
N GLU A 166 13.51 -6.85 -3.17
CA GLU A 166 13.45 -6.07 -4.41
C GLU A 166 12.04 -5.49 -4.57
N VAL A 167 11.91 -4.18 -4.65
CA VAL A 167 10.61 -3.51 -4.84
C VAL A 167 10.52 -3.02 -6.27
N SER A 168 9.44 -3.33 -6.97
CA SER A 168 9.17 -2.81 -8.32
C SER A 168 7.73 -2.31 -8.45
N GLY A 169 7.50 -1.41 -9.40
CA GLY A 169 6.16 -1.14 -9.93
C GLY A 169 5.80 -2.10 -11.05
N ASP A 170 4.95 -1.62 -11.98
CA ASP A 170 4.62 -2.28 -13.25
C ASP A 170 5.75 -2.11 -14.29
N THR A 171 6.63 -1.14 -14.08
CA THR A 171 7.86 -0.97 -14.87
C THR A 171 8.90 -2.03 -14.52
N SER A 172 9.86 -2.29 -15.42
CA SER A 172 10.95 -3.25 -15.17
C SER A 172 11.99 -2.80 -14.13
N ALA A 173 12.05 -1.52 -13.78
CA ALA A 173 13.01 -1.01 -12.81
C ALA A 173 12.59 -1.32 -11.36
N SER A 174 13.55 -1.75 -10.55
CA SER A 174 13.39 -2.05 -9.11
C SER A 174 14.31 -1.22 -8.23
N LYS A 175 13.99 -1.16 -6.94
CA LYS A 175 14.83 -0.59 -5.89
C LYS A 175 15.03 -1.60 -4.75
N PRO A 176 16.25 -1.72 -4.19
CA PRO A 176 16.49 -2.60 -3.07
C PRO A 176 15.97 -1.94 -1.79
N LEU A 177 15.13 -2.68 -1.06
CA LEU A 177 14.79 -2.38 0.32
C LEU A 177 15.75 -3.17 1.21
N THR A 178 16.54 -2.46 2.01
CA THR A 178 17.53 -3.04 2.93
C THR A 178 17.21 -2.63 4.37
N VAL A 179 17.94 -3.21 5.33
CA VAL A 179 17.78 -2.91 6.76
C VAL A 179 17.82 -1.40 7.02
N ASP A 180 16.87 -0.92 7.80
CA ASP A 180 16.74 0.49 8.20
C ASP A 180 16.68 1.45 7.00
N THR A 181 16.05 0.99 5.91
CA THR A 181 15.65 1.84 4.80
C THR A 181 14.15 1.77 4.59
N MET A 182 13.60 2.87 4.04
CA MET A 182 12.25 2.95 3.53
C MET A 182 12.29 3.03 2.01
N VAL A 183 11.43 2.25 1.35
CA VAL A 183 11.14 2.38 -0.08
C VAL A 183 9.65 2.61 -0.25
N GLN A 184 9.29 3.51 -1.15
CA GLN A 184 7.90 3.84 -1.44
C GLN A 184 7.66 3.84 -2.94
N ASN A 185 6.43 3.56 -3.32
CA ASN A 185 5.98 3.82 -4.68
C ASN A 185 4.49 4.16 -4.70
N THR A 186 4.03 4.65 -5.85
CA THR A 186 2.61 4.80 -6.15
C THR A 186 2.37 4.63 -7.66
N ARG A 187 1.13 4.35 -8.05
CA ARG A 187 0.64 4.35 -9.45
C ARG A 187 1.40 3.44 -10.41
N GLY A 188 1.99 2.35 -9.92
CA GLY A 188 2.65 1.36 -10.76
C GLY A 188 4.00 1.81 -11.33
N ILE A 189 4.48 3.01 -10.99
CA ILE A 189 5.76 3.49 -11.52
C ILE A 189 6.94 3.00 -10.66
N THR A 190 8.15 3.20 -11.18
CA THR A 190 9.39 2.82 -10.51
C THR A 190 9.44 3.39 -9.08
N PRO A 191 9.80 2.59 -8.07
CA PRO A 191 9.89 3.07 -6.69
C PRO A 191 10.90 4.19 -6.49
N ALA A 192 10.65 5.02 -5.49
CA ALA A 192 11.56 6.07 -5.05
C ALA A 192 12.88 5.46 -4.54
N ASP A 193 13.95 6.24 -4.59
CA ASP A 193 15.23 5.82 -4.03
C ASP A 193 15.10 5.45 -2.54
N PRO A 194 15.81 4.40 -2.08
CA PRO A 194 15.78 4.02 -0.67
C PRO A 194 16.22 5.17 0.23
N VAL A 195 15.41 5.46 1.24
CA VAL A 195 15.71 6.48 2.24
C VAL A 195 16.19 5.81 3.52
N LYS A 196 17.36 6.21 4.01
CA LYS A 196 17.88 5.71 5.28
C LYS A 196 17.06 6.22 6.47
N ILE A 197 16.80 5.34 7.42
CA ILE A 197 16.02 5.63 8.62
C ILE A 197 17.01 5.90 9.74
N GLU A 198 17.24 7.17 10.02
CA GLU A 198 18.10 7.57 11.13
C GLU A 198 17.33 7.47 12.46
N PRO A 199 17.98 7.06 13.58
CA PRO A 199 17.38 7.05 14.91
C PRO A 199 16.86 8.43 15.32
N GLU A 200 15.88 8.45 16.23
CA GLU A 200 15.27 9.68 16.78
C GLU A 200 14.65 10.62 15.73
N THR A 201 14.31 10.08 14.55
CA THR A 201 13.59 10.81 13.51
C THR A 201 12.10 10.45 13.49
N PRO A 202 11.22 11.33 12.94
CA PRO A 202 9.82 10.98 12.71
C PRO A 202 9.65 9.70 11.89
N LEU A 203 10.59 9.42 10.97
CA LEU A 203 10.56 8.20 10.16
C LEU A 203 10.88 6.95 10.98
N SER A 204 11.89 7.01 11.88
CA SER A 204 12.15 5.90 12.81
C SER A 204 10.98 5.65 13.77
N ALA A 205 10.29 6.71 14.21
CA ALA A 205 9.09 6.58 15.03
C ALA A 205 7.94 5.94 14.24
N ALA A 206 7.75 6.30 12.96
CA ALA A 206 6.78 5.66 12.08
C ALA A 206 7.08 4.17 11.87
N LYS A 207 8.35 3.80 11.63
CA LYS A 207 8.77 2.39 11.55
C LYS A 207 8.42 1.64 12.83
N LYS A 208 8.79 2.16 14.00
CA LYS A 208 8.49 1.55 15.31
C LYS A 208 6.98 1.38 15.52
N ASN A 209 6.19 2.41 15.22
CA ASN A 209 4.72 2.34 15.28
C ASN A 209 4.16 1.22 14.40
N PHE A 210 4.72 1.04 13.19
CA PHE A 210 4.38 -0.07 12.30
C PHE A 210 4.73 -1.42 12.95
N GLU A 211 5.94 -1.54 13.48
CA GLU A 211 6.43 -2.75 14.15
C GLU A 211 5.53 -3.16 15.32
N GLU A 212 5.00 -2.19 16.07
CA GLU A 212 4.07 -2.40 17.19
C GLU A 212 2.71 -2.92 16.72
N VAL A 213 2.10 -2.32 15.70
CA VAL A 213 0.75 -2.72 15.22
C VAL A 213 0.76 -4.06 14.47
N THR A 214 1.95 -4.54 14.10
CA THR A 214 2.19 -5.84 13.48
C THR A 214 3.02 -6.79 14.35
N ALA A 215 3.15 -6.49 15.66
CA ALA A 215 3.84 -7.34 16.62
C ALA A 215 3.16 -8.71 16.77
N ALA A 216 3.76 -9.63 17.54
CA ALA A 216 3.19 -10.95 17.82
C ALA A 216 1.90 -10.93 18.66
N ALA A 217 1.51 -9.77 19.17
CA ALA A 217 0.24 -9.51 19.85
C ALA A 217 -0.39 -8.24 19.25
N PRO A 218 -1.73 -8.12 19.24
CA PRO A 218 -2.40 -6.92 18.75
C PRO A 218 -2.05 -5.69 19.62
N PRO A 219 -2.03 -4.49 19.04
CA PRO A 219 -1.83 -3.27 19.81
C PRO A 219 -3.01 -3.02 20.77
N LYS A 220 -2.77 -2.29 21.85
CA LYS A 220 -3.83 -1.92 22.82
C LYS A 220 -4.82 -0.90 22.24
N ASP A 221 -4.35 -0.10 21.30
CA ASP A 221 -5.12 0.92 20.63
C ASP A 221 -4.71 0.97 19.15
N TRP A 222 -5.68 1.29 18.30
CA TRP A 222 -5.56 1.34 16.85
C TRP A 222 -5.26 2.73 16.32
N GLU A 223 -5.27 3.78 17.16
CA GLU A 223 -4.97 5.16 16.73
C GLU A 223 -3.62 5.26 16.02
N VAL A 224 -2.59 4.61 16.58
CA VAL A 224 -1.25 4.54 15.98
C VAL A 224 -1.27 3.95 14.57
N SER A 225 -2.00 2.84 14.38
CA SER A 225 -2.17 2.22 13.05
C SER A 225 -2.95 3.12 12.10
N ASN A 226 -4.03 3.73 12.57
CA ASN A 226 -4.92 4.56 11.75
C ASN A 226 -4.23 5.86 11.31
N ASN A 227 -3.33 6.39 12.13
CA ASN A 227 -2.62 7.63 11.85
C ASN A 227 -1.33 7.43 11.03
N LEU A 228 -0.84 6.19 10.90
CA LEU A 228 0.42 5.89 10.21
C LEU A 228 0.51 6.44 8.77
N PRO A 229 -0.53 6.32 7.90
CA PRO A 229 -0.50 6.93 6.57
C PRO A 229 -0.32 8.45 6.61
N ASN A 230 -0.91 9.12 7.60
CA ASN A 230 -0.84 10.59 7.75
C ASN A 230 0.54 11.03 8.23
N ILE A 231 1.15 10.29 9.16
CA ILE A 231 2.51 10.55 9.64
C ILE A 231 3.49 10.48 8.46
N ILE A 232 3.40 9.42 7.65
CA ILE A 232 4.28 9.23 6.50
C ILE A 232 3.98 10.24 5.39
N ALA A 233 2.72 10.59 5.15
CA ALA A 233 2.37 11.63 4.18
C ALA A 233 2.96 13.00 4.56
N ARG A 234 2.89 13.39 5.83
CA ARG A 234 3.55 14.62 6.33
C ARG A 234 5.07 14.55 6.21
N TRP A 235 5.66 13.39 6.51
CA TRP A 235 7.09 13.19 6.32
C TRP A 235 7.49 13.34 4.83
N ASN A 236 6.71 12.76 3.91
CA ASN A 236 6.94 12.90 2.46
C ASN A 236 6.86 14.36 2.00
N ILE A 237 5.95 15.16 2.53
CA ILE A 237 5.87 16.60 2.22
C ILE A 237 7.17 17.30 2.65
N ASN A 238 7.62 17.10 3.89
CA ASN A 238 8.86 17.70 4.37
C ASN A 238 10.09 17.22 3.58
N TYR A 239 10.14 15.92 3.25
CA TYR A 239 11.22 15.36 2.44
C TYR A 239 11.19 15.89 1.00
N GLY A 240 9.99 16.11 0.45
CA GLY A 240 9.81 16.75 -0.86
C GLY A 240 10.37 18.16 -0.91
N HIS A 241 10.24 18.96 0.16
CA HIS A 241 10.89 20.28 0.22
C HIS A 241 12.41 20.16 0.11
N TYR A 242 13.01 19.25 0.89
CA TYR A 242 14.44 18.99 0.81
C TYR A 242 14.90 18.56 -0.60
N LEU A 243 14.12 17.70 -1.25
CA LEU A 243 14.39 17.28 -2.63
C LEU A 243 14.32 18.47 -3.60
N ALA A 244 13.29 19.32 -3.48
CA ALA A 244 13.16 20.51 -4.32
C ALA A 244 14.31 21.50 -4.09
N ASP A 245 14.67 21.78 -2.83
CA ASP A 245 15.77 22.68 -2.46
C ASP A 245 17.13 22.18 -2.98
N THR A 246 17.29 20.87 -3.13
CA THR A 246 18.50 20.25 -3.70
C THR A 246 18.45 20.06 -5.22
N GLY A 247 17.42 20.58 -5.89
CA GLY A 247 17.27 20.54 -7.35
C GLY A 247 16.67 19.24 -7.89
N LYS A 248 16.21 18.33 -7.02
CA LYS A 248 15.57 17.06 -7.39
C LYS A 248 14.06 17.22 -7.54
N TYR A 249 13.64 18.03 -8.49
CA TYR A 249 12.24 18.45 -8.64
C TYR A 249 11.28 17.31 -8.96
N GLU A 250 11.67 16.37 -9.83
CA GLU A 250 10.84 15.20 -10.18
C GLU A 250 10.66 14.27 -8.98
N ASP A 251 11.73 14.04 -8.20
CA ASP A 251 11.65 13.24 -6.98
C ASP A 251 10.74 13.92 -5.94
N ALA A 252 10.83 15.25 -5.81
CA ALA A 252 9.96 16.04 -4.93
C ALA A 252 8.48 15.88 -5.33
N LEU A 253 8.17 16.08 -6.63
CA LEU A 253 6.82 15.89 -7.16
C LEU A 253 6.31 14.47 -6.93
N TYR A 254 7.19 13.47 -7.03
CA TYR A 254 6.85 12.09 -6.80
C TYR A 254 6.51 11.81 -5.34
N VAL A 255 7.30 12.26 -4.36
CA VAL A 255 6.98 12.04 -2.94
C VAL A 255 5.75 12.83 -2.49
N PHE A 256 5.48 14.01 -3.05
CA PHE A 256 4.20 14.70 -2.83
C PHE A 256 3.02 13.90 -3.39
N GLN A 257 3.19 13.26 -4.55
CA GLN A 257 2.15 12.38 -5.10
C GLN A 257 1.91 11.15 -4.21
N ILE A 258 2.96 10.56 -3.64
CA ILE A 258 2.83 9.49 -2.66
C ILE A 258 2.07 10.00 -1.42
N ALA A 259 2.36 11.20 -0.92
CA ALA A 259 1.61 11.80 0.18
C ALA A 259 0.11 11.94 -0.13
N LEU A 260 -0.23 12.43 -1.32
CA LEU A 260 -1.62 12.52 -1.79
C LEU A 260 -2.30 11.14 -1.84
N ASP A 261 -1.61 10.12 -2.35
CA ASP A 261 -2.21 8.78 -2.50
C ASP A 261 -2.31 8.03 -1.15
N LEU A 262 -1.51 8.42 -0.14
CA LEU A 262 -1.51 7.82 1.21
C LEU A 262 -2.63 8.32 2.12
N THR A 263 -3.10 9.56 1.98
CA THR A 263 -4.06 10.14 2.93
C THR A 263 -5.29 10.73 2.25
N THR A 264 -6.40 10.65 2.98
CA THR A 264 -7.67 11.31 2.64
C THR A 264 -7.88 12.60 3.42
N LEU A 265 -6.97 12.97 4.34
CA LEU A 265 -7.12 14.18 5.16
C LEU A 265 -6.97 15.45 4.31
N PRO A 266 -8.02 16.31 4.24
CA PRO A 266 -8.02 17.50 3.41
C PRO A 266 -6.82 18.43 3.64
N GLU A 267 -6.40 18.62 4.89
CA GLU A 267 -5.30 19.53 5.24
C GLU A 267 -3.97 19.05 4.65
N ILE A 268 -3.64 17.76 4.84
CA ILE A 268 -2.37 17.19 4.33
C ILE A 268 -2.38 17.14 2.80
N ARG A 269 -3.53 16.81 2.20
CA ARG A 269 -3.67 16.80 0.74
C ARG A 269 -3.52 18.19 0.16
N SER A 270 -4.09 19.19 0.82
CA SER A 270 -3.96 20.59 0.41
C SER A 270 -2.52 21.08 0.51
N ASP A 271 -1.80 20.72 1.59
CA ASP A 271 -0.36 21.00 1.71
C ASP A 271 0.41 20.38 0.54
N ALA A 272 0.24 19.08 0.28
CA ALA A 272 0.95 18.41 -0.81
C ALA A 272 0.65 19.02 -2.20
N ARG A 273 -0.60 19.46 -2.45
CA ARG A 273 -0.96 20.16 -3.70
C ARG A 273 -0.31 21.53 -3.81
N LEU A 274 -0.32 22.32 -2.73
CA LEU A 274 0.35 23.63 -2.70
C LEU A 274 1.85 23.49 -3.01
N GLU A 275 2.51 22.49 -2.44
CA GLU A 275 3.94 22.25 -2.64
C GLU A 275 4.25 21.75 -4.06
N ARG A 276 3.41 20.87 -4.62
CA ARG A 276 3.49 20.51 -6.05
C ARG A 276 3.36 21.74 -6.94
N GLY A 277 2.36 22.59 -6.68
CA GLY A 277 2.16 23.82 -7.42
C GLY A 277 3.35 24.77 -7.31
N ALA A 278 3.96 24.87 -6.12
CA ALA A 278 5.16 25.68 -5.91
C ALA A 278 6.35 25.17 -6.74
N VAL A 279 6.55 23.85 -6.82
CA VAL A 279 7.62 23.25 -7.65
C VAL A 279 7.39 23.55 -9.13
N TYR A 280 6.17 23.35 -9.64
CA TYR A 280 5.84 23.63 -11.04
C TYR A 280 6.02 25.11 -11.39
N ALA A 281 5.54 26.02 -10.53
CA ALA A 281 5.61 27.46 -10.78
C ALA A 281 7.03 28.01 -10.70
N ARG A 282 7.79 27.62 -9.66
CA ARG A 282 9.07 28.26 -9.33
C ARG A 282 10.27 27.63 -10.00
N PHE A 283 10.27 26.31 -10.16
CA PHE A 283 11.47 25.59 -10.58
C PHE A 283 11.37 25.01 -11.98
N LEU A 284 10.18 24.56 -12.38
CA LEU A 284 10.00 23.90 -13.68
C LEU A 284 9.43 24.84 -14.76
N ASN A 285 8.98 26.05 -14.41
CA ASN A 285 8.36 27.00 -15.33
C ASN A 285 7.10 26.42 -16.04
N HIS A 286 6.25 25.71 -15.29
CA HIS A 286 4.95 25.20 -15.73
C HIS A 286 3.80 25.87 -14.94
N PRO A 287 3.54 27.16 -15.14
CA PRO A 287 2.52 27.91 -14.39
C PRO A 287 1.09 27.35 -14.60
N GLU A 288 0.77 26.77 -15.74
CA GLU A 288 -0.54 26.16 -16.00
C GLU A 288 -0.77 24.92 -15.11
N THR A 289 0.27 24.09 -14.95
CA THR A 289 0.22 22.92 -14.08
C THR A 289 0.17 23.33 -12.61
N ALA A 290 0.89 24.39 -12.23
CA ALA A 290 0.80 24.96 -10.90
C ALA A 290 -0.61 25.48 -10.58
N LEU A 291 -1.20 26.22 -11.53
CA LEU A 291 -2.57 26.71 -11.41
C LEU A 291 -3.56 25.56 -11.21
N ALA A 292 -3.42 24.47 -11.96
CA ALA A 292 -4.27 23.29 -11.79
C ALA A 292 -4.21 22.71 -10.36
N GLU A 293 -3.01 22.60 -9.77
CA GLU A 293 -2.87 22.13 -8.39
C GLU A 293 -3.54 23.06 -7.38
N TYR A 294 -3.40 24.38 -7.54
CA TYR A 294 -4.06 25.35 -6.67
C TYR A 294 -5.58 25.33 -6.80
N LEU A 295 -6.10 25.22 -8.03
CA LEU A 295 -7.54 25.13 -8.29
C LEU A 295 -8.15 23.87 -7.66
N LEU A 296 -7.44 22.73 -7.72
CA LEU A 296 -7.88 21.50 -7.06
C LEU A 296 -8.00 21.66 -5.54
N VAL A 297 -7.16 22.48 -4.89
CA VAL A 297 -7.33 22.81 -3.47
C VAL A 297 -8.64 23.58 -3.23
N LEU A 298 -8.94 24.57 -4.08
CA LEU A 298 -10.15 25.39 -3.95
C LEU A 298 -11.43 24.59 -4.17
N GLU A 299 -11.39 23.62 -5.10
CA GLU A 299 -12.53 22.80 -5.48
C GLU A 299 -12.77 21.63 -4.51
N GLU A 300 -11.72 20.86 -4.21
CA GLU A 300 -11.86 19.63 -3.41
C GLU A 300 -11.87 19.90 -1.90
N TYR A 301 -11.23 20.97 -1.43
CA TYR A 301 -11.04 21.25 0.01
C TYR A 301 -11.50 22.66 0.40
N PRO A 302 -12.81 22.98 0.31
CA PRO A 302 -13.31 24.32 0.57
C PRO A 302 -13.18 24.79 2.03
N LYS A 303 -12.91 23.89 2.98
CA LYS A 303 -12.90 24.15 4.44
C LYS A 303 -11.56 23.83 5.10
N VAL A 304 -10.45 24.28 4.51
CA VAL A 304 -9.10 24.13 5.06
C VAL A 304 -8.35 25.47 5.08
N SER A 305 -7.38 25.60 5.98
CA SER A 305 -6.59 26.84 6.11
C SER A 305 -5.75 27.16 4.87
N GLN A 306 -5.33 26.12 4.14
CA GLN A 306 -4.54 26.16 2.92
C GLN A 306 -5.26 26.83 1.75
N ARG A 307 -6.60 26.86 1.80
CA ARG A 307 -7.44 27.44 0.76
C ARG A 307 -7.14 28.92 0.54
N GLU A 308 -6.81 29.64 1.61
CA GLU A 308 -6.40 31.05 1.52
C GLU A 308 -5.20 31.22 0.58
N THR A 309 -4.14 30.46 0.84
CA THR A 309 -2.91 30.48 0.04
C THR A 309 -3.16 29.99 -1.39
N ALA A 310 -3.97 28.94 -1.56
CA ALA A 310 -4.34 28.45 -2.89
C ALA A 310 -5.08 29.51 -3.73
N LEU A 311 -5.98 30.29 -3.10
CA LEU A 311 -6.75 31.32 -3.79
C LEU A 311 -5.85 32.48 -4.22
N PHE A 312 -4.97 32.91 -3.32
CA PHE A 312 -3.95 33.91 -3.64
C PHE A 312 -3.04 33.45 -4.79
N LEU A 313 -2.45 32.26 -4.68
CA LEU A 313 -1.54 31.72 -5.70
C LEU A 313 -2.24 31.49 -7.04
N SER A 314 -3.52 31.08 -7.04
CA SER A 314 -4.31 30.98 -8.28
C SER A 314 -4.45 32.33 -8.98
N GLY A 315 -4.82 33.39 -8.23
CA GLY A 315 -4.93 34.74 -8.78
C GLY A 315 -3.59 35.27 -9.32
N MET A 316 -2.49 35.05 -8.58
CA MET A 316 -1.15 35.44 -9.03
C MET A 316 -0.69 34.68 -10.27
N THR A 317 -0.98 33.38 -10.35
CA THR A 317 -0.58 32.55 -11.49
C THR A 317 -1.38 32.92 -12.75
N LEU A 318 -2.68 33.21 -12.60
CA LEU A 318 -3.51 33.74 -13.69
C LEU A 318 -2.98 35.08 -14.20
N TYR A 319 -2.56 35.97 -13.30
CA TYR A 319 -1.94 37.24 -13.67
C TYR A 319 -0.64 37.03 -14.46
N GLN A 320 0.23 36.14 -13.99
CA GLN A 320 1.48 35.78 -14.70
C GLN A 320 1.21 35.22 -16.11
N LEU A 321 0.14 34.45 -16.27
CA LEU A 321 -0.29 33.90 -17.56
C LEU A 321 -0.98 34.93 -18.49
N GLY A 322 -1.20 36.17 -18.02
CA GLY A 322 -1.88 37.22 -18.78
C GLY A 322 -3.42 37.12 -18.79
N PHE A 323 -4.00 36.22 -18.00
CA PHE A 323 -5.45 36.07 -17.82
C PHE A 323 -5.98 37.11 -16.81
N ASN A 324 -5.84 38.39 -17.16
CA ASN A 324 -6.05 39.51 -16.25
C ASN A 324 -7.46 39.60 -15.65
N GLU A 325 -8.50 39.31 -16.43
CA GLU A 325 -9.89 39.33 -15.93
C GLU A 325 -10.10 38.20 -14.90
N GLN A 326 -9.69 36.97 -15.22
CA GLN A 326 -9.79 35.85 -14.29
C GLN A 326 -8.92 36.04 -13.04
N ALA A 327 -7.73 36.63 -13.20
CA ALA A 327 -6.86 36.99 -12.09
C ALA A 327 -7.56 37.99 -11.16
N LYS A 328 -8.16 39.05 -11.73
CA LYS A 328 -8.92 40.07 -11.00
C LYS A 328 -10.10 39.45 -10.25
N GLU A 329 -10.87 38.57 -10.89
CA GLU A 329 -11.97 37.86 -10.24
C GLU A 329 -11.50 37.06 -9.01
N LYS A 330 -10.42 36.26 -9.14
CA LYS A 330 -9.87 35.47 -8.04
C LYS A 330 -9.30 36.34 -6.91
N LEU A 331 -8.64 37.45 -7.25
CA LEU A 331 -8.07 38.37 -6.27
C LEU A 331 -9.15 39.19 -5.54
N LEU A 332 -10.23 39.58 -6.22
CA LEU A 332 -11.41 40.16 -5.57
C LEU A 332 -12.11 39.15 -4.66
N GLN A 333 -12.22 37.89 -5.10
CA GLN A 333 -12.71 36.80 -4.27
C GLN A 333 -11.87 36.67 -2.99
N TYR A 334 -10.54 36.66 -3.11
CA TYR A 334 -9.65 36.63 -1.94
C TYR A 334 -9.92 37.79 -0.99
N LYS A 335 -9.97 39.02 -1.52
CA LYS A 335 -10.18 40.23 -0.71
C LYS A 335 -11.49 40.19 0.07
N ASN A 336 -12.54 39.62 -0.52
CA ASN A 336 -13.85 39.49 0.11
C ASN A 336 -13.89 38.38 1.17
N GLU A 337 -13.26 37.24 0.89
CA GLU A 337 -13.30 36.06 1.76
C GLU A 337 -12.28 36.14 2.93
N TYR A 338 -11.16 36.82 2.74
CA TYR A 338 -10.04 36.89 3.68
C TYR A 338 -9.66 38.34 4.01
N THR A 339 -10.57 39.05 4.68
CA THR A 339 -10.43 40.47 5.04
C THR A 339 -9.27 40.79 6.01
N SER A 340 -8.66 39.78 6.62
CA SER A 340 -7.42 39.88 7.40
C SER A 340 -6.42 38.80 7.01
N GLY A 341 -6.45 38.39 5.74
CA GLY A 341 -5.61 37.34 5.20
C GLY A 341 -4.12 37.71 5.12
N LYS A 342 -3.27 36.69 5.18
CA LYS A 342 -1.80 36.73 5.10
C LYS A 342 -1.28 37.42 3.84
N HIS A 343 -2.05 37.41 2.75
CA HIS A 343 -1.66 37.92 1.44
C HIS A 343 -2.45 39.17 1.01
N LEU A 344 -3.27 39.76 1.89
CA LEU A 344 -4.17 40.86 1.55
C LEU A 344 -3.44 42.06 0.93
N SER A 345 -2.30 42.47 1.50
CA SER A 345 -1.52 43.61 0.98
C SER A 345 -1.00 43.35 -0.45
N ASN A 346 -0.57 42.13 -0.76
CA ASN A 346 -0.15 41.75 -2.11
C ASN A 346 -1.34 41.77 -3.08
N VAL A 347 -2.49 41.25 -2.64
CA VAL A 347 -3.73 41.22 -3.42
C VAL A 347 -4.17 42.64 -3.79
N GLU A 348 -4.18 43.56 -2.83
CA GLU A 348 -4.56 44.96 -3.07
C GLU A 348 -3.62 45.66 -4.05
N THR A 349 -2.31 45.39 -3.93
CA THR A 349 -1.31 45.94 -4.85
C THR A 349 -1.58 45.51 -6.29
N ILE A 350 -1.82 44.21 -6.52
CA ILE A 350 -2.05 43.67 -7.87
C ILE A 350 -3.39 44.12 -8.44
N LEU A 351 -4.45 44.18 -7.62
CA LEU A 351 -5.74 44.74 -8.05
C LEU A 351 -5.60 46.21 -8.49
N GLY A 352 -4.75 46.99 -7.83
CA GLY A 352 -4.44 48.36 -8.24
C GLY A 352 -3.77 48.46 -9.61
N VAL A 353 -2.98 47.45 -9.99
CA VAL A 353 -2.38 47.35 -11.33
C VAL A 353 -3.41 46.92 -12.37
N LEU A 354 -4.24 45.92 -12.06
CA LEU A 354 -5.26 45.36 -12.97
C LEU A 354 -6.44 46.32 -13.25
N ASN A 355 -6.59 47.39 -12.48
CA ASN A 355 -7.64 48.41 -12.68
C ASN A 355 -7.17 49.62 -13.50
N LYS A 356 -5.89 49.66 -13.88
CA LYS A 356 -5.32 50.66 -14.79
C LYS A 356 -5.26 50.06 -16.18
#